data_AF-A0A6V8DMA5-F1
#
_entry.id   AF-A0A6V8DMA5-F1
#
_cell.length_a   1.000
_cell.length_b   1.000
_cell.length_c   1.000
_cell.angle_alpha   90.00
_cell.angle_beta   90.00
_cell.angle_gamma   90.00
#
_symmetry.space_group_name_H-M   'P 1'
#
loop_
_entity.id
_entity.type
_entity.pdbx_description
1 polymer ?
#
loop_
_entity_poly.entity_id
_entity_poly.type
_entity_poly.pdbx_seq_one_letter_code
_entity_poly.pdbx_strand_id
1 'polypeptide(L)'
;MPCPCGNLLKRRSPPTIMRRRGHRSLERDETALTAVIEFLSAFALFLMILTAFLALAQLQMGSNDPAVDRLDRSAVQGLDRLTSDAGWFVPGNESAMDYQNATADWHLQSAEDLDEGRVQAGLVVDGALSMAKINAIQNLTEGDMVDGLGLDDGFSIHLTIEVITSNNSSRIGEMLFDGGTERRTAQASSTANRQFIQDGETWRIVLEVHRGGRLNNDLHITELMTRPASGGPEWIEIYNPNDFAIALRGWSLNHTSSEITSDHLFKSGVIAGKTTLLFTGDATSQAAGNASQVIDLGVHGYLGVGMFNGLADGSGVLTLRYTQIDEARPYDMFRAEWGGDTGLFMVTGQSLAWDGNTTATTSWFIEETPTPGDQ
;
A
#
# COMPACT_ATOMS: atom_id res chain seq x y z
N MET A 1 -29.93 -104.93 -0.19
CA MET A 1 -30.01 -105.29 1.25
C MET A 1 -28.97 -106.35 1.54
N PRO A 2 -28.33 -106.43 2.72
CA PRO A 2 -27.87 -105.40 3.66
C PRO A 2 -26.34 -105.53 3.97
N CYS A 3 -25.78 -104.56 4.70
CA CYS A 3 -24.47 -104.63 5.41
C CYS A 3 -24.57 -105.58 6.65
N PRO A 4 -23.64 -105.65 7.64
CA PRO A 4 -22.34 -104.96 7.85
C PRO A 4 -21.23 -105.77 8.61
N CYS A 5 -20.16 -105.05 8.98
CA CYS A 5 -19.36 -105.12 10.23
C CYS A 5 -18.33 -106.26 10.47
N GLY A 6 -17.13 -105.84 10.93
CA GLY A 6 -16.25 -106.66 11.77
C GLY A 6 -14.79 -106.24 11.74
N ASN A 7 -14.24 -105.86 12.89
CA ASN A 7 -12.98 -105.14 13.08
C ASN A 7 -11.90 -106.04 13.77
N LEU A 8 -10.65 -105.57 13.79
CA LEU A 8 -9.56 -105.83 14.78
C LEU A 8 -8.73 -107.15 14.79
N LEU A 9 -7.42 -107.04 14.51
CA LEU A 9 -6.26 -107.22 15.43
C LEU A 9 -4.93 -107.53 14.71
N LYS A 10 -3.90 -106.68 14.89
CA LYS A 10 -2.54 -107.03 15.41
C LYS A 10 -1.52 -105.90 15.18
N ARG A 11 -0.81 -105.54 16.26
CA ARG A 11 0.44 -104.76 16.26
C ARG A 11 1.61 -105.60 15.73
N ARG A 12 2.58 -104.96 15.06
CA ARG A 12 4.04 -105.17 15.20
C ARG A 12 4.82 -104.08 14.44
N SER A 13 5.88 -103.55 15.07
CA SER A 13 6.91 -102.66 14.51
C SER A 13 8.22 -103.46 14.36
N PRO A 14 9.32 -102.92 13.78
CA PRO A 14 9.52 -102.17 12.53
C PRO A 14 10.53 -102.93 11.61
N PRO A 15 11.08 -102.33 10.54
CA PRO A 15 12.49 -101.92 10.67
C PRO A 15 12.91 -100.65 9.91
N THR A 16 14.03 -100.12 10.39
CA THR A 16 14.87 -98.99 9.97
C THR A 16 15.26 -99.00 8.49
N ILE A 17 15.11 -97.88 7.78
CA ILE A 17 15.76 -97.65 6.47
C ILE A 17 16.56 -96.34 6.51
N MET A 18 17.82 -96.49 6.10
CA MET A 18 18.88 -95.48 6.06
C MET A 18 18.50 -94.23 5.27
N ARG A 19 18.77 -93.07 5.88
CA ARG A 19 18.69 -91.74 5.30
C ARG A 19 19.80 -91.57 4.26
N ARG A 20 19.48 -91.74 2.97
CA ARG A 20 20.39 -91.40 1.87
C ARG A 20 20.50 -89.87 1.80
N ARG A 21 21.71 -89.36 2.04
CA ARG A 21 22.09 -87.94 1.89
C ARG A 21 21.89 -87.54 0.43
N GLY A 22 20.78 -86.86 0.13
CA GLY A 22 20.65 -86.11 -1.12
C GLY A 22 21.50 -84.85 -0.98
N HIS A 23 22.61 -84.78 -1.72
CA HIS A 23 23.23 -83.50 -2.05
C HIS A 23 22.16 -82.64 -2.74
N ARG A 24 21.56 -81.68 -2.03
CA ARG A 24 20.95 -80.53 -2.69
C ARG A 24 22.11 -79.64 -3.11
N SER A 25 22.54 -79.78 -4.36
CA SER A 25 23.27 -78.72 -5.02
C SER A 25 22.43 -77.45 -4.89
N LEU A 26 23.07 -76.35 -4.50
CA LEU A 26 22.56 -75.02 -4.79
C LEU A 26 22.61 -74.89 -6.32
N GLU A 27 21.64 -75.51 -7.01
CA GLU A 27 21.31 -75.06 -8.35
C GLU A 27 20.97 -73.59 -8.19
N ARG A 28 21.78 -72.75 -8.84
CA ARG A 28 21.58 -71.32 -8.92
C ARG A 28 20.20 -71.15 -9.54
N ASP A 29 19.20 -70.89 -8.71
CA ASP A 29 17.82 -70.78 -9.17
C ASP A 29 17.69 -69.46 -9.94
N GLU A 30 18.05 -69.51 -11.22
CA GLU A 30 18.02 -68.36 -12.12
C GLU A 30 16.60 -67.81 -12.25
N THR A 31 15.57 -68.61 -11.95
CA THR A 31 14.18 -68.12 -11.94
C THR A 31 13.89 -67.24 -10.73
N ALA A 32 14.38 -67.62 -9.54
CA ALA A 32 14.30 -66.79 -8.34
C ALA A 32 15.14 -65.50 -8.47
N LEU A 33 16.32 -65.59 -9.07
CA LEU A 33 17.18 -64.42 -9.31
C LEU A 33 16.54 -63.46 -10.33
N THR A 34 15.99 -63.99 -11.43
CA THR A 34 15.26 -63.20 -12.42
C THR A 34 14.05 -62.51 -11.82
N ALA A 35 13.25 -63.20 -11.00
CA ALA A 35 12.09 -62.62 -10.32
C ALA A 35 12.49 -61.47 -9.35
N VAL A 36 13.61 -61.62 -8.64
CA VAL A 36 14.13 -60.56 -7.75
C VAL A 36 14.62 -59.36 -8.55
N ILE A 37 15.31 -59.58 -9.69
CA ILE A 37 15.77 -58.49 -10.57
C ILE A 37 14.58 -57.77 -11.23
N GLU A 38 13.56 -58.50 -11.67
CA GLU A 38 12.33 -57.95 -12.24
C GLU A 38 11.58 -57.10 -11.20
N PHE A 39 11.45 -57.60 -9.96
CA PHE A 39 10.87 -56.83 -8.88
C PHE A 39 11.67 -55.56 -8.54
N LEU A 40 13.01 -55.67 -8.42
CA LEU A 40 13.88 -54.53 -8.13
C LEU A 40 13.86 -53.48 -9.26
N SER A 41 13.85 -53.92 -10.52
CA SER A 41 13.79 -53.01 -11.67
C SER A 41 12.42 -52.36 -11.81
N ALA A 42 11.32 -53.09 -11.60
CA ALA A 42 9.98 -52.53 -11.55
C ALA A 42 9.80 -51.56 -10.38
N PHE A 43 10.36 -51.88 -9.21
CA PHE A 43 10.31 -51.02 -8.03
C PHE A 43 11.16 -49.75 -8.23
N ALA A 44 12.34 -49.86 -8.82
CA ALA A 44 13.17 -48.71 -9.17
C ALA A 44 12.48 -47.83 -10.23
N LEU A 45 11.86 -48.42 -11.25
CA LEU A 45 11.07 -47.70 -12.25
C LEU A 45 9.87 -46.98 -11.59
N PHE A 46 9.16 -47.66 -10.71
CA PHE A 46 8.04 -47.07 -9.96
C PHE A 46 8.50 -45.90 -9.10
N LEU A 47 9.61 -46.03 -8.38
CA LEU A 47 10.18 -44.94 -7.60
C LEU A 47 10.60 -43.77 -8.48
N MET A 48 11.24 -44.02 -9.63
CA MET A 48 11.59 -42.97 -10.59
C MET A 48 10.36 -42.24 -11.14
N ILE A 49 9.29 -42.98 -11.44
CA ILE A 49 8.03 -42.39 -11.91
C ILE A 49 7.36 -41.59 -10.78
N LEU A 50 7.36 -42.10 -9.55
CA LEU A 50 6.76 -41.44 -8.39
C LEU A 50 7.51 -40.13 -8.06
N THR A 51 8.84 -40.15 -8.08
CA THR A 51 9.63 -38.93 -7.83
C THR A 51 9.47 -37.92 -8.97
N ALA A 52 9.45 -38.36 -10.22
CA ALA A 52 9.18 -37.49 -11.37
C ALA A 52 7.77 -36.87 -11.31
N PHE A 53 6.77 -37.66 -10.91
CA PHE A 53 5.39 -37.19 -10.76
C PHE A 53 5.25 -36.18 -9.61
N LEU A 54 5.84 -36.46 -8.44
CA LEU A 54 5.82 -35.53 -7.30
C LEU A 54 6.55 -34.22 -7.63
N ALA A 55 7.68 -34.28 -8.34
CA ALA A 55 8.39 -33.10 -8.80
C ALA A 55 7.56 -32.28 -9.80
N LEU A 56 6.87 -32.94 -10.75
CA LEU A 56 6.00 -32.28 -11.71
C LEU A 56 4.76 -31.65 -11.05
N ALA A 57 4.15 -32.34 -10.08
CA ALA A 57 3.01 -31.82 -9.33
C ALA A 57 3.37 -30.54 -8.55
N GLN A 58 4.57 -30.49 -7.95
CA GLN A 58 5.09 -29.28 -7.29
C GLN A 58 5.34 -28.13 -8.28
N LEU A 59 5.77 -28.44 -9.51
CA LEU A 59 5.94 -27.44 -10.56
C LEU A 59 4.62 -26.90 -11.11
N GLN A 60 3.57 -27.73 -11.14
CA GLN A 60 2.29 -27.38 -11.75
C GLN A 60 1.28 -26.74 -10.78
N MET A 61 1.39 -27.01 -9.48
CA MET A 61 0.54 -26.41 -8.43
C MET A 61 1.21 -25.25 -7.67
N GLY A 62 2.50 -24.99 -7.90
CA GLY A 62 3.24 -23.95 -7.16
C GLY A 62 3.45 -24.30 -5.68
N SER A 63 4.00 -23.36 -4.91
CA SER A 63 4.02 -23.46 -3.45
C SER A 63 2.60 -23.25 -2.92
N ASN A 64 2.04 -24.21 -2.21
CA ASN A 64 0.75 -24.06 -1.51
C ASN A 64 0.91 -23.16 -0.28
N ASP A 65 1.18 -21.87 -0.51
CA ASP A 65 1.28 -20.84 0.52
C ASP A 65 0.04 -19.95 0.44
N PRO A 66 -0.92 -20.09 1.39
CA PRO A 66 -2.16 -19.32 1.39
C PRO A 66 -1.94 -17.80 1.41
N ALA A 67 -0.80 -17.32 1.93
CA ALA A 67 -0.51 -15.89 1.95
C ALA A 67 -0.12 -15.37 0.56
N VAL A 68 0.61 -16.16 -0.23
CA VAL A 68 0.96 -15.84 -1.62
C VAL A 68 -0.29 -15.93 -2.49
N ASP A 69 -1.10 -16.97 -2.33
CA ASP A 69 -2.36 -17.11 -3.08
C ASP A 69 -3.33 -15.94 -2.84
N ARG A 70 -3.40 -15.44 -1.60
CA ARG A 70 -4.19 -14.25 -1.26
C ARG A 70 -3.64 -12.99 -1.92
N LEU A 71 -2.32 -12.80 -1.91
CA LEU A 71 -1.66 -11.66 -2.52
C LEU A 71 -1.88 -11.63 -4.05
N ASP A 72 -1.70 -12.77 -4.72
CA ASP A 72 -1.94 -12.91 -6.16
C ASP A 72 -3.39 -12.66 -6.54
N ARG A 73 -4.32 -13.23 -5.76
CA ARG A 73 -5.75 -12.98 -5.94
C ARG A 73 -6.08 -11.50 -5.75
N SER A 74 -5.49 -10.84 -4.76
CA SER A 74 -5.73 -9.43 -4.45
C SER A 74 -5.31 -8.53 -5.60
N ALA A 75 -4.15 -8.77 -6.21
CA ALA A 75 -3.71 -8.01 -7.39
C ALA A 75 -4.67 -8.17 -8.57
N VAL A 76 -5.09 -9.40 -8.88
CA VAL A 76 -6.00 -9.67 -10.00
C VAL A 76 -7.39 -9.09 -9.75
N GLN A 77 -7.97 -9.29 -8.55
CA GLN A 77 -9.30 -8.80 -8.20
C GLN A 77 -9.33 -7.28 -8.06
N GLY A 78 -8.29 -6.68 -7.46
CA GLY A 78 -8.15 -5.24 -7.36
C GLY A 78 -8.10 -4.59 -8.75
N LEU A 79 -7.28 -5.13 -9.66
CA LEU A 79 -7.24 -4.61 -11.03
C LEU A 79 -8.57 -4.81 -11.75
N ASP A 80 -9.25 -5.93 -11.51
CA ASP A 80 -10.56 -6.17 -12.12
C ASP A 80 -11.59 -5.16 -11.65
N ARG A 81 -11.71 -4.92 -10.33
CA ARG A 81 -12.60 -3.89 -9.75
C ARG A 81 -12.27 -2.47 -10.21
N LEU A 82 -10.97 -2.17 -10.38
CA LEU A 82 -10.50 -0.89 -10.89
C LEU A 82 -10.93 -0.64 -12.34
N THR A 83 -11.12 -1.71 -13.11
CA THR A 83 -11.28 -1.64 -14.57
C THR A 83 -12.55 -2.32 -15.10
N SER A 84 -13.49 -2.69 -14.22
CA SER A 84 -14.76 -3.32 -14.57
C SER A 84 -15.88 -2.31 -14.85
N ASP A 85 -15.87 -1.19 -14.13
CA ASP A 85 -16.96 -0.22 -14.11
C ASP A 85 -16.46 1.18 -13.73
N ALA A 86 -17.42 2.11 -13.61
CA ALA A 86 -17.18 3.51 -13.30
C ALA A 86 -16.90 3.76 -11.81
N GLY A 87 -17.00 2.74 -10.96
CA GLY A 87 -16.90 2.87 -9.52
C GLY A 87 -18.18 3.35 -8.86
N TRP A 88 -18.10 3.48 -7.55
CA TRP A 88 -19.22 3.88 -6.71
C TRP A 88 -18.73 4.59 -5.45
N PHE A 89 -19.38 5.67 -5.07
CA PHE A 89 -19.13 6.40 -3.83
C PHE A 89 -20.40 6.46 -3.01
N VAL A 90 -20.26 6.19 -1.73
CA VAL A 90 -21.30 6.37 -0.72
C VAL A 90 -20.81 7.45 0.23
N PRO A 91 -21.45 8.64 0.27
CA PRO A 91 -21.13 9.66 1.25
C PRO A 91 -21.29 9.11 2.66
N GLY A 92 -20.48 9.59 3.59
CA GLY A 92 -20.48 9.14 4.97
C GLY A 92 -20.04 10.23 5.92
N ASN A 93 -20.14 9.92 7.20
CA ASN A 93 -19.45 10.62 8.27
C ASN A 93 -19.05 9.60 9.33
N GLU A 94 -18.43 10.07 10.42
CA GLU A 94 -17.97 9.20 11.52
C GLU A 94 -19.06 8.29 12.13
N SER A 95 -20.35 8.60 11.95
CA SER A 95 -21.47 7.89 12.58
C SER A 95 -22.30 7.02 11.63
N ALA A 96 -22.43 7.40 10.35
CA ALA A 96 -23.30 6.69 9.41
C ALA A 96 -22.93 6.93 7.94
N MET A 97 -23.26 5.94 7.10
CA MET A 97 -23.19 6.03 5.64
C MET A 97 -24.54 6.47 5.06
N ASP A 98 -24.52 7.36 4.08
CA ASP A 98 -25.68 7.82 3.34
C ASP A 98 -25.81 7.09 1.99
N TYR A 99 -26.46 5.93 2.03
CA TYR A 99 -26.73 5.14 0.83
C TYR A 99 -27.72 5.78 -0.14
N GLN A 100 -28.50 6.80 0.28
CA GLN A 100 -29.48 7.43 -0.61
C GLN A 100 -28.82 8.40 -1.60
N ASN A 101 -27.72 9.02 -1.19
CA ASN A 101 -26.95 9.96 -2.00
C ASN A 101 -25.73 9.32 -2.67
N ALA A 102 -25.69 7.99 -2.74
CA ALA A 102 -24.61 7.27 -3.38
C ALA A 102 -24.60 7.48 -4.91
N THR A 103 -23.41 7.58 -5.49
CA THR A 103 -23.22 7.97 -6.90
C THR A 103 -22.01 7.28 -7.54
N ALA A 104 -22.05 7.08 -8.86
CA ALA A 104 -20.88 6.65 -9.65
C ALA A 104 -19.89 7.81 -9.92
N ASP A 105 -20.29 9.04 -9.62
CA ASP A 105 -19.52 10.27 -9.85
C ASP A 105 -18.58 10.61 -8.69
N TRP A 106 -17.90 9.58 -8.17
CA TRP A 106 -16.92 9.71 -7.09
C TRP A 106 -15.80 10.70 -7.41
N HIS A 107 -15.39 10.76 -8.69
CA HIS A 107 -14.36 11.65 -9.20
C HIS A 107 -14.68 13.16 -9.11
N LEU A 108 -15.93 13.52 -8.79
CA LEU A 108 -16.33 14.91 -8.57
C LEU A 108 -16.31 15.32 -7.10
N GLN A 109 -16.06 14.37 -6.19
CA GLN A 109 -16.06 14.62 -4.75
C GLN A 109 -14.70 15.19 -4.31
N SER A 110 -14.74 15.97 -3.23
CA SER A 110 -13.51 16.48 -2.62
C SER A 110 -12.74 15.36 -1.94
N ALA A 111 -11.44 15.58 -1.67
CA ALA A 111 -10.65 14.61 -0.90
C ALA A 111 -11.26 14.37 0.50
N GLU A 112 -11.81 15.42 1.12
CA GLU A 112 -12.47 15.34 2.43
C GLU A 112 -13.72 14.45 2.39
N ASP A 113 -14.60 14.67 1.41
CA ASP A 113 -15.81 13.84 1.25
C ASP A 113 -15.47 12.37 0.99
N LEU A 114 -14.39 12.12 0.23
CA LEU A 114 -13.94 10.77 -0.10
C LEU A 114 -13.36 10.03 1.12
N ASP A 115 -12.57 10.72 1.95
CA ASP A 115 -11.97 10.20 3.19
C ASP A 115 -13.04 9.92 4.27
N GLU A 116 -14.12 10.72 4.33
CA GLU A 116 -15.23 10.49 5.26
C GLU A 116 -16.22 9.41 4.78
N GLY A 117 -16.26 9.14 3.47
CA GLY A 117 -17.18 8.21 2.85
C GLY A 117 -16.60 6.83 2.57
N ARG A 118 -17.18 6.14 1.57
CA ARG A 118 -16.62 4.90 1.03
C ARG A 118 -16.66 4.92 -0.48
N VAL A 119 -15.51 4.67 -1.08
CA VAL A 119 -15.31 4.77 -2.51
C VAL A 119 -14.73 3.48 -3.07
N GLN A 120 -15.37 2.93 -4.09
CA GLN A 120 -14.78 1.96 -5.00
C GLN A 120 -14.37 2.72 -6.26
N ALA A 121 -13.07 2.97 -6.43
CA ALA A 121 -12.55 3.72 -7.57
C ALA A 121 -12.51 2.84 -8.83
N GLY A 122 -13.59 2.85 -9.61
CA GLY A 122 -13.60 2.29 -10.96
C GLY A 122 -13.25 3.36 -11.99
N LEU A 123 -12.47 3.01 -13.01
CA LEU A 123 -11.94 3.95 -14.01
C LEU A 123 -12.64 3.88 -15.36
N VAL A 124 -13.50 2.88 -15.58
CA VAL A 124 -14.05 2.58 -16.92
C VAL A 124 -15.45 3.14 -17.07
N VAL A 125 -15.64 3.98 -18.09
CA VAL A 125 -16.94 4.54 -18.49
C VAL A 125 -17.15 4.18 -19.95
N ASP A 126 -18.29 3.59 -20.29
CA ASP A 126 -18.64 3.18 -21.66
C ASP A 126 -17.58 2.28 -22.35
N GLY A 127 -16.85 1.48 -21.55
CA GLY A 127 -15.81 0.57 -22.04
C GLY A 127 -14.44 1.19 -22.30
N ALA A 128 -14.26 2.48 -21.97
CA ALA A 128 -13.01 3.23 -22.08
C ALA A 128 -12.55 3.76 -20.72
N LEU A 129 -11.25 3.99 -20.54
CA LEU A 129 -10.71 4.64 -19.35
C LEU A 129 -11.02 6.14 -19.36
N SER A 130 -11.59 6.63 -18.25
CA SER A 130 -11.89 8.05 -18.07
C SER A 130 -10.71 8.80 -17.48
N MET A 131 -10.18 9.77 -18.22
CA MET A 131 -9.11 10.66 -17.74
C MET A 131 -9.54 11.48 -16.51
N ALA A 132 -10.81 11.90 -16.45
CA ALA A 132 -11.34 12.63 -15.30
C ALA A 132 -11.29 11.78 -14.01
N LYS A 133 -11.56 10.47 -14.13
CA LYS A 133 -11.47 9.54 -13.01
C LYS A 133 -10.02 9.24 -12.64
N ILE A 134 -9.12 9.10 -13.61
CA ILE A 134 -7.68 8.95 -13.35
C ILE A 134 -7.12 10.15 -12.59
N ASN A 135 -7.43 11.37 -13.04
CA ASN A 135 -6.99 12.59 -12.35
C ASN A 135 -7.55 12.70 -10.93
N ALA A 136 -8.78 12.25 -10.71
CA ALA A 136 -9.40 12.29 -9.39
C ALA A 136 -8.83 11.27 -8.40
N ILE A 137 -8.00 10.31 -8.83
CA ILE A 137 -7.28 9.41 -7.91
C ILE A 137 -6.42 10.21 -6.93
N GLN A 138 -5.93 11.40 -7.32
CA GLN A 138 -5.17 12.27 -6.43
C GLN A 138 -5.94 12.72 -5.18
N ASN A 139 -7.27 12.68 -5.21
CA ASN A 139 -8.10 13.02 -4.05
C ASN A 139 -8.34 11.82 -3.12
N LEU A 140 -7.93 10.62 -3.51
CA LEU A 140 -8.08 9.41 -2.71
C LEU A 140 -6.82 9.15 -1.89
N THR A 141 -6.99 8.70 -0.66
CA THR A 141 -5.85 8.13 0.06
C THR A 141 -5.54 6.73 -0.47
N GLU A 142 -4.30 6.28 -0.30
CA GLU A 142 -3.93 4.89 -0.62
C GLU A 142 -4.82 3.90 0.17
N GLY A 143 -5.16 4.23 1.41
CA GLY A 143 -6.03 3.43 2.26
C GLY A 143 -7.44 3.30 1.69
N ASP A 144 -8.06 4.41 1.27
CA ASP A 144 -9.40 4.38 0.67
C ASP A 144 -9.42 3.57 -0.63
N MET A 145 -8.34 3.65 -1.40
CA MET A 145 -8.16 2.85 -2.60
C MET A 145 -8.06 1.35 -2.27
N VAL A 146 -7.26 0.97 -1.28
CA VAL A 146 -7.12 -0.42 -0.80
C VAL A 146 -8.46 -0.97 -0.31
N ASP A 147 -9.17 -0.21 0.51
CA ASP A 147 -10.49 -0.55 1.06
C ASP A 147 -11.54 -0.66 -0.06
N GLY A 148 -11.54 0.30 -0.99
CA GLY A 148 -12.43 0.36 -2.14
C GLY A 148 -12.25 -0.80 -3.12
N LEU A 149 -11.00 -1.20 -3.33
CA LEU A 149 -10.65 -2.40 -4.08
C LEU A 149 -10.91 -3.69 -3.28
N GLY A 150 -11.29 -3.56 -2.00
CA GLY A 150 -11.58 -4.64 -1.06
C GLY A 150 -10.42 -5.63 -0.94
N LEU A 151 -9.22 -5.10 -0.81
CA LEU A 151 -8.02 -5.85 -0.47
C LEU A 151 -8.00 -6.10 1.04
N ASP A 152 -7.23 -7.10 1.47
CA ASP A 152 -7.16 -7.43 2.89
C ASP A 152 -6.28 -6.44 3.68
N ASP A 153 -6.58 -6.27 4.98
CA ASP A 153 -5.81 -5.43 5.89
C ASP A 153 -4.29 -5.72 5.86
N GLY A 154 -3.50 -4.65 5.90
CA GLY A 154 -2.04 -4.72 5.89
C GLY A 154 -1.42 -4.91 4.50
N PHE A 155 -2.25 -4.88 3.45
CA PHE A 155 -1.78 -4.67 2.09
C PHE A 155 -1.67 -3.17 1.77
N SER A 156 -0.69 -2.87 0.94
CA SER A 156 -0.49 -1.57 0.33
C SER A 156 -0.38 -1.74 -1.19
N ILE A 157 -0.47 -0.66 -1.96
CA ILE A 157 -0.52 -0.75 -3.41
C ILE A 157 0.43 0.24 -4.07
N HIS A 158 0.83 -0.08 -5.29
CA HIS A 158 1.39 0.86 -6.23
C HIS A 158 0.61 0.77 -7.53
N LEU A 159 0.10 1.91 -8.00
CA LEU A 159 -0.69 2.01 -9.22
C LEU A 159 0.08 2.84 -10.24
N THR A 160 0.28 2.25 -11.41
CA THR A 160 0.90 2.91 -12.55
C THR A 160 -0.04 2.88 -13.74
N ILE A 161 -0.26 4.03 -14.37
CA ILE A 161 -1.03 4.17 -15.61
C ILE A 161 -0.16 4.92 -16.63
N GLU A 162 0.18 4.27 -17.73
CA GLU A 162 1.14 4.78 -18.73
C GLU A 162 0.60 4.63 -20.16
N VAL A 163 0.90 5.60 -21.02
CA VAL A 163 0.67 5.50 -22.47
C VAL A 163 1.83 4.77 -23.13
N ILE A 164 1.63 3.51 -23.53
CA ILE A 164 2.70 2.67 -24.10
C ILE A 164 2.81 2.77 -25.63
N THR A 165 1.73 3.12 -26.32
CA THR A 165 1.75 3.37 -27.77
C THR A 165 0.85 4.53 -28.12
N SER A 166 1.28 5.42 -29.01
CA SER A 166 0.47 6.52 -29.54
C SER A 166 0.95 6.89 -30.94
N ASN A 167 0.07 7.47 -31.76
CA ASN A 167 0.47 8.10 -33.02
C ASN A 167 1.21 9.43 -32.80
N ASN A 168 1.11 10.01 -31.60
CA ASN A 168 1.89 11.16 -31.19
C ASN A 168 3.10 10.70 -30.38
N SER A 169 4.31 10.91 -30.89
CA SER A 169 5.54 10.47 -30.22
C SER A 169 5.77 11.13 -28.86
N SER A 170 5.21 12.32 -28.59
CA SER A 170 5.35 12.98 -27.28
C SER A 170 4.54 12.32 -26.18
N ARG A 171 3.51 11.54 -26.55
CA ARG A 171 2.63 10.83 -25.61
C ARG A 171 3.20 9.48 -25.18
N ILE A 172 4.10 8.90 -25.97
CA ILE A 172 4.66 7.57 -25.66
C ILE A 172 5.54 7.68 -24.41
N GLY A 173 5.23 6.89 -23.39
CA GLY A 173 5.89 6.93 -22.08
C GLY A 173 5.33 7.99 -21.14
N GLU A 174 4.25 8.68 -21.51
CA GLU A 174 3.59 9.62 -20.59
C GLU A 174 2.92 8.84 -19.45
N MET A 175 3.29 9.20 -18.22
CA MET A 175 2.69 8.70 -17.00
C MET A 175 1.42 9.51 -16.71
N LEU A 176 0.28 8.84 -16.80
CA LEU A 176 -1.03 9.43 -16.47
C LEU A 176 -1.31 9.39 -14.97
N PHE A 177 -0.74 8.39 -14.28
CA PHE A 177 -0.73 8.28 -12.81
C PHE A 177 0.42 7.36 -12.39
N ASP A 178 1.11 7.70 -11.30
CA ASP A 178 2.16 6.87 -10.71
C ASP A 178 2.23 7.10 -9.21
N GLY A 179 1.64 6.23 -8.41
CA GLY A 179 1.47 6.51 -6.98
C GLY A 179 1.34 5.27 -6.11
N GLY A 180 1.66 5.45 -4.83
CA GLY A 180 1.46 4.47 -3.77
C GLY A 180 2.76 4.01 -3.13
N THR A 181 2.68 2.92 -2.39
CA THR A 181 3.80 2.35 -1.64
C THR A 181 4.85 1.73 -2.56
N GLU A 182 6.11 2.11 -2.37
CA GLU A 182 7.24 1.58 -3.12
C GLU A 182 7.51 0.09 -2.83
N ARG A 183 7.62 -0.72 -3.91
CA ARG A 183 7.90 -2.17 -3.84
C ARG A 183 9.11 -2.52 -2.98
N ARG A 184 10.14 -1.66 -2.95
CA ARG A 184 11.40 -1.90 -2.20
C ARG A 184 11.19 -2.06 -0.69
N THR A 185 10.08 -1.53 -0.17
CA THR A 185 9.76 -1.58 1.26
C THR A 185 8.97 -2.83 1.65
N ALA A 186 8.46 -3.58 0.66
CA ALA A 186 7.58 -4.72 0.88
C ALA A 186 8.34 -6.03 1.05
N GLN A 187 7.77 -6.95 1.84
CA GLN A 187 8.32 -8.30 2.02
C GLN A 187 7.98 -9.22 0.85
N ALA A 188 6.81 -9.02 0.26
CA ALA A 188 6.32 -9.74 -0.91
C ALA A 188 5.44 -8.80 -1.74
N SER A 189 5.38 -9.03 -3.05
CA SER A 189 4.48 -8.31 -3.94
C SER A 189 3.90 -9.22 -5.02
N SER A 190 2.71 -8.85 -5.50
CA SER A 190 2.11 -9.41 -6.71
C SER A 190 1.66 -8.27 -7.61
N THR A 191 1.62 -8.54 -8.91
CA THR A 191 1.35 -7.53 -9.92
C THR A 191 0.32 -8.05 -10.91
N ALA A 192 -0.69 -7.24 -11.20
CA ALA A 192 -1.63 -7.45 -12.28
C ALA A 192 -1.54 -6.29 -13.26
N ASN A 193 -1.77 -6.54 -14.56
CA ASN A 193 -1.81 -5.49 -15.56
C ASN A 193 -2.91 -5.72 -16.61
N ARG A 194 -3.41 -4.62 -17.18
CA ARG A 194 -4.44 -4.62 -18.24
C ARG A 194 -4.13 -3.49 -19.21
N GLN A 195 -4.44 -3.70 -20.49
CA GLN A 195 -4.23 -2.71 -21.54
C GLN A 195 -5.56 -2.31 -22.17
N PHE A 196 -5.70 -1.01 -22.44
CA PHE A 196 -6.86 -0.42 -23.10
C PHE A 196 -6.41 0.24 -24.40
N ILE A 197 -7.13 -0.02 -25.47
CA ILE A 197 -6.92 0.63 -26.76
C ILE A 197 -8.05 1.63 -26.96
N GLN A 198 -7.73 2.91 -26.94
CA GLN A 198 -8.69 4.01 -27.07
C GLN A 198 -8.03 5.21 -27.71
N ASP A 199 -8.78 6.01 -28.47
CA ASP A 199 -8.31 7.26 -29.07
C ASP A 199 -7.01 7.15 -29.91
N GLY A 200 -6.74 5.96 -30.46
CA GLY A 200 -5.51 5.69 -31.23
C GLY A 200 -4.26 5.50 -30.35
N GLU A 201 -4.44 5.35 -29.05
CA GLU A 201 -3.41 5.04 -28.06
C GLU A 201 -3.64 3.66 -27.41
N THR A 202 -2.57 3.08 -26.85
CA THR A 202 -2.68 1.94 -25.93
C THR A 202 -2.19 2.40 -24.57
N TRP A 203 -3.07 2.33 -23.58
CA TRP A 203 -2.77 2.66 -22.19
C TRP A 203 -2.60 1.36 -21.41
N ARG A 204 -1.60 1.32 -20.53
CA ARG A 204 -1.34 0.18 -19.64
C ARG A 204 -1.61 0.62 -18.21
N ILE A 205 -2.42 -0.18 -17.51
CA ILE A 205 -2.60 -0.08 -16.07
C ILE A 205 -1.85 -1.25 -15.44
N VAL A 206 -1.04 -0.95 -14.44
CA VAL A 206 -0.34 -1.91 -13.59
C VAL A 206 -0.75 -1.64 -12.16
N LEU A 207 -1.34 -2.63 -11.50
CA LEU A 207 -1.60 -2.62 -10.07
C LEU A 207 -0.64 -3.60 -9.41
N GLU A 208 0.25 -3.08 -8.57
CA GLU A 208 1.04 -3.87 -7.65
C GLU A 208 0.37 -3.88 -6.28
N VAL A 209 0.30 -5.05 -5.66
CA VAL A 209 -0.15 -5.22 -4.28
C VAL A 209 1.04 -5.71 -3.47
N HIS A 210 1.24 -5.12 -2.30
CA HIS A 210 2.40 -5.28 -1.46
C HIS A 210 1.99 -5.76 -0.08
N ARG A 211 2.77 -6.66 0.51
CA ARG A 211 2.61 -7.09 1.89
C ARG A 211 3.70 -6.49 2.77
N GLY A 212 3.28 -5.75 3.80
CA GLY A 212 4.19 -5.13 4.76
C GLY A 212 5.05 -4.01 4.17
N GLY A 213 4.56 -3.35 3.10
CA GLY A 213 5.18 -2.14 2.59
C GLY A 213 5.00 -0.98 3.55
N ARG A 214 5.96 -0.05 3.58
CA ARG A 214 5.86 1.17 4.38
C ARG A 214 5.19 2.25 3.54
N LEU A 215 4.05 2.75 3.99
CA LEU A 215 3.29 3.80 3.29
C LEU A 215 4.19 4.99 2.96
N ASN A 216 4.09 5.48 1.73
CA ASN A 216 4.82 6.66 1.28
C ASN A 216 4.05 7.93 1.66
N ASN A 217 4.18 8.34 2.92
CA ASN A 217 3.49 9.51 3.46
C ASN A 217 4.50 10.64 3.66
N ASP A 218 5.08 11.16 2.57
CA ASP A 218 5.96 12.32 2.63
C ASP A 218 5.13 13.62 2.59
N LEU A 219 5.44 14.61 3.41
CA LEU A 219 4.81 15.93 3.41
C LEU A 219 5.89 16.97 3.72
N HIS A 220 5.88 18.07 2.97
CA HIS A 220 6.92 19.10 3.06
C HIS A 220 6.32 20.38 3.61
N ILE A 221 6.93 20.97 4.64
CA ILE A 221 6.62 22.36 5.00
C ILE A 221 7.30 23.25 3.96
N THR A 222 6.52 24.03 3.23
CA THR A 222 7.03 24.89 2.14
C THR A 222 7.26 26.31 2.62
N GLU A 223 6.38 26.83 3.47
CA GLU A 223 6.47 28.20 3.95
C GLU A 223 5.76 28.36 5.30
N LEU A 224 6.22 29.27 6.15
CA LEU A 224 5.55 29.61 7.40
C LEU A 224 5.67 31.09 7.75
N MET A 225 4.60 31.66 8.30
CA MET A 225 4.50 33.04 8.72
C MET A 225 4.29 33.12 10.23
N THR A 226 5.28 33.65 10.93
CA THR A 226 5.22 33.82 12.40
C THR A 226 4.79 35.22 12.82
N ARG A 227 5.03 36.23 11.97
CA ARG A 227 4.75 37.63 12.30
C ARG A 227 3.99 38.34 11.18
N PRO A 228 2.70 38.03 10.99
CA PRO A 228 1.87 38.65 9.96
C PRO A 228 1.79 40.17 10.09
N ALA A 229 1.69 40.86 8.96
CA ALA A 229 1.47 42.30 8.95
C ALA A 229 0.04 42.65 9.40
N SER A 230 -0.11 43.84 10.01
CA SER A 230 -1.41 44.42 10.40
C SER A 230 -2.28 43.54 11.31
N GLY A 231 -1.67 42.62 12.07
CA GLY A 231 -2.39 41.71 12.96
C GLY A 231 -3.14 40.59 12.23
N GLY A 232 -2.73 40.25 11.00
CA GLY A 232 -3.22 39.07 10.31
C GLY A 232 -2.91 37.76 11.06
N PRO A 233 -3.44 36.62 10.58
CA PRO A 233 -3.20 35.33 11.18
C PRO A 233 -1.83 34.74 10.82
N GLU A 234 -1.21 34.05 11.78
CA GLU A 234 -0.07 33.17 11.53
C GLU A 234 -0.51 32.02 10.64
N TRP A 235 0.40 31.49 9.84
CA TRP A 235 0.08 30.36 8.97
C TRP A 235 1.28 29.47 8.70
N ILE A 236 0.99 28.22 8.36
CA ILE A 236 1.96 27.20 7.96
C ILE A 236 1.42 26.56 6.69
N GLU A 237 2.27 26.48 5.67
CA GLU A 237 1.96 25.86 4.40
C GLU A 237 2.66 24.49 4.30
N ILE A 238 1.90 23.48 3.87
CA ILE A 238 2.40 22.13 3.66
C ILE A 238 2.00 21.63 2.27
N TYR A 239 2.97 21.09 1.54
CA TYR A 239 2.77 20.48 0.23
C TYR A 239 2.79 18.96 0.32
N ASN A 240 1.88 18.31 -0.41
CA ASN A 240 1.88 16.86 -0.64
C ASN A 240 2.56 16.53 -1.97
N PRO A 241 3.81 16.03 -1.99
CA PRO A 241 4.51 15.66 -3.21
C PRO A 241 4.02 14.33 -3.82
N ASN A 242 3.15 13.58 -3.16
CA ASN A 242 2.69 12.26 -3.61
C ASN A 242 1.51 12.37 -4.58
N ASP A 243 1.29 11.31 -5.34
CA ASP A 243 0.18 11.22 -6.30
C ASP A 243 -1.13 10.79 -5.65
N PHE A 244 -1.09 10.16 -4.48
CA PHE A 244 -2.26 9.93 -3.63
C PHE A 244 -2.42 11.03 -2.57
N ALA A 245 -3.65 11.21 -2.09
CA ALA A 245 -3.92 12.01 -0.92
C ALA A 245 -3.32 11.38 0.34
N ILE A 246 -3.03 12.21 1.34
CA ILE A 246 -2.52 11.79 2.64
C ILE A 246 -3.51 12.21 3.72
N ALA A 247 -4.05 11.22 4.44
CA ALA A 247 -4.78 11.49 5.68
C ALA A 247 -3.81 12.07 6.74
N LEU A 248 -4.23 13.16 7.38
CA LEU A 248 -3.45 13.84 8.41
C LEU A 248 -3.48 13.09 9.75
N ARG A 249 -4.31 12.06 9.90
CA ARG A 249 -4.34 11.26 11.12
C ARG A 249 -2.96 10.65 11.42
N GLY A 250 -2.44 10.92 12.61
CA GLY A 250 -1.11 10.45 13.04
C GLY A 250 0.03 11.40 12.71
N TRP A 251 -0.25 12.49 11.97
CA TRP A 251 0.65 13.63 11.84
C TRP A 251 0.53 14.56 13.04
N SER A 252 1.62 15.22 13.40
CA SER A 252 1.59 16.30 14.38
C SER A 252 2.55 17.43 14.04
N LEU A 253 2.19 18.63 14.51
CA LEU A 253 3.07 19.79 14.49
C LEU A 253 3.59 20.03 15.89
N ASN A 254 4.91 20.07 16.04
CA ASN A 254 5.56 20.47 17.28
C ASN A 254 6.29 21.79 17.07
N HIS A 255 5.98 22.76 17.90
CA HIS A 255 6.67 24.04 17.94
C HIS A 255 7.37 24.23 19.30
N THR A 256 8.62 24.68 19.26
CA THR A 256 9.41 25.00 20.45
C THR A 256 10.18 26.31 20.26
N SER A 257 10.01 27.22 21.20
CA SER A 257 10.81 28.44 21.36
C SER A 257 11.23 28.63 22.82
N SER A 258 11.89 29.74 23.13
CA SER A 258 12.21 30.12 24.52
C SER A 258 10.98 30.50 25.34
N GLU A 259 9.88 30.85 24.69
CA GLU A 259 8.66 31.39 25.32
C GLU A 259 7.48 30.42 25.26
N ILE A 260 7.38 29.65 24.17
CA ILE A 260 6.22 28.82 23.85
C ILE A 260 6.69 27.43 23.47
N THR A 261 6.00 26.42 23.98
CA THR A 261 6.11 25.05 23.47
C THR A 261 4.70 24.53 23.25
N SER A 262 4.42 24.10 22.03
CA SER A 262 3.11 23.61 21.62
C SER A 262 3.25 22.34 20.79
N ASP A 263 2.23 21.49 20.87
CA ASP A 263 2.10 20.27 20.09
C ASP A 263 0.65 20.16 19.64
N HIS A 264 0.43 19.87 18.36
CA HIS A 264 -0.87 19.66 17.78
C HIS A 264 -0.88 18.33 17.02
N LEU A 265 -1.63 17.35 17.54
CA LEU A 265 -1.88 16.07 16.90
C LEU A 265 -3.15 16.14 16.06
N PHE A 266 -3.02 15.90 14.75
CA PHE A 266 -4.14 15.83 13.84
C PHE A 266 -4.90 14.51 14.03
N LYS A 267 -6.23 14.64 14.18
CA LYS A 267 -7.14 13.50 14.37
C LYS A 267 -7.91 13.13 13.10
N SER A 268 -8.04 14.09 12.20
CA SER A 268 -8.76 14.05 10.93
C SER A 268 -8.16 15.06 9.96
N GLY A 269 -8.65 15.07 8.72
CA GLY A 269 -8.19 15.92 7.63
C GLY A 269 -7.37 15.13 6.62
N VAL A 270 -7.32 15.61 5.38
CA VAL A 270 -6.73 14.89 4.24
C VAL A 270 -6.18 15.86 3.21
N ILE A 271 -4.90 15.80 2.88
CA ILE A 271 -4.32 16.65 1.83
C ILE A 271 -4.27 15.89 0.50
N ALA A 272 -4.93 16.41 -0.55
CA ALA A 272 -4.91 15.80 -1.87
C ALA A 272 -3.49 15.73 -2.46
N GLY A 273 -3.23 14.72 -3.29
CA GLY A 273 -1.95 14.54 -3.99
C GLY A 273 -1.61 15.73 -4.87
N LYS A 274 -0.33 16.12 -4.90
CA LYS A 274 0.19 17.28 -5.65
C LYS A 274 -0.50 18.60 -5.31
N THR A 275 -1.01 18.75 -4.08
CA THR A 275 -1.65 19.99 -3.63
C THR A 275 -1.04 20.53 -2.35
N THR A 276 -1.40 21.78 -2.05
CA THR A 276 -0.94 22.53 -0.89
C THR A 276 -2.08 22.72 0.11
N LEU A 277 -1.78 22.50 1.39
CA LEU A 277 -2.65 22.71 2.54
C LEU A 277 -2.15 23.92 3.34
N LEU A 278 -3.07 24.80 3.71
CA LEU A 278 -2.77 25.97 4.52
C LEU A 278 -3.36 25.82 5.93
N PHE A 279 -2.51 25.78 6.95
CA PHE A 279 -2.93 25.97 8.33
C PHE A 279 -2.87 27.44 8.68
N THR A 280 -3.89 27.96 9.38
CA THR A 280 -3.93 29.39 9.73
C THR A 280 -4.55 29.63 11.11
N GLY A 281 -4.17 30.73 11.76
CA GLY A 281 -4.77 31.20 13.00
C GLY A 281 -6.19 31.77 12.85
N ASP A 282 -6.64 32.06 11.62
CA ASP A 282 -8.01 32.48 11.33
C ASP A 282 -8.34 32.24 9.85
N ALA A 283 -9.12 31.19 9.57
CA ALA A 283 -9.48 30.83 8.21
C ALA A 283 -10.36 31.87 7.50
N THR A 284 -11.01 32.77 8.24
CA THR A 284 -11.92 33.77 7.65
C THR A 284 -11.21 34.98 7.08
N SER A 285 -10.03 35.33 7.61
CA SER A 285 -9.24 36.48 7.18
C SER A 285 -7.99 36.10 6.36
N GLN A 286 -7.60 34.82 6.38
CA GLN A 286 -6.46 34.30 5.64
C GLN A 286 -6.71 34.28 4.13
N ALA A 287 -5.76 34.81 3.35
CA ALA A 287 -5.71 34.56 1.92
C ALA A 287 -5.26 33.11 1.67
N ALA A 288 -6.03 32.37 0.88
CA ALA A 288 -5.82 30.93 0.65
C ALA A 288 -5.06 30.59 -0.65
N GLY A 289 -4.83 31.56 -1.54
CA GLY A 289 -4.15 31.33 -2.81
C GLY A 289 -4.76 30.17 -3.61
N ASN A 290 -3.92 29.25 -4.05
CA ASN A 290 -4.26 27.98 -4.69
C ASN A 290 -4.31 26.78 -3.73
N ALA A 291 -4.30 27.00 -2.41
CA ALA A 291 -4.38 25.90 -1.45
C ALA A 291 -5.67 25.10 -1.68
N SER A 292 -5.53 23.77 -1.72
CA SER A 292 -6.68 22.87 -1.90
C SER A 292 -7.57 22.84 -0.66
N GLN A 293 -6.99 23.14 0.50
CA GLN A 293 -7.65 23.15 1.79
C GLN A 293 -7.05 24.21 2.72
N VAL A 294 -7.89 24.69 3.64
CA VAL A 294 -7.51 25.62 4.71
C VAL A 294 -8.01 25.09 6.04
N ILE A 295 -7.12 24.87 6.99
CA ILE A 295 -7.46 24.37 8.34
C ILE A 295 -7.16 25.45 9.37
N ASP A 296 -8.18 25.82 10.14
CA ASP A 296 -8.06 26.78 11.24
C ASP A 296 -7.43 26.09 12.47
N LEU A 297 -6.22 26.50 12.83
CA LEU A 297 -5.53 26.09 14.05
C LEU A 297 -5.55 27.16 15.14
N GLY A 298 -6.18 28.31 14.90
CA GLY A 298 -6.48 29.32 15.90
C GLY A 298 -7.55 28.87 16.88
N VAL A 299 -8.57 28.14 16.41
CA VAL A 299 -9.59 27.51 17.28
C VAL A 299 -8.99 26.50 18.27
N HIS A 300 -7.81 25.96 17.95
CA HIS A 300 -7.04 25.05 18.79
C HIS A 300 -5.96 25.74 19.62
N GLY A 301 -5.80 27.06 19.48
CA GLY A 301 -4.79 27.86 20.16
C GLY A 301 -3.35 27.53 19.75
N TYR A 302 -3.15 26.88 18.60
CA TYR A 302 -1.82 26.53 18.10
C TYR A 302 -1.22 27.65 17.25
N LEU A 303 -2.02 28.27 16.37
CA LEU A 303 -1.62 29.43 15.58
C LEU A 303 -2.27 30.72 16.10
N GLY A 304 -1.52 31.80 16.04
CA GLY A 304 -1.90 33.13 16.52
C GLY A 304 -2.65 33.98 15.50
N VAL A 305 -3.40 34.97 16.01
CA VAL A 305 -4.00 36.05 15.21
C VAL A 305 -3.97 37.35 16.03
N GLY A 306 -3.68 38.47 15.36
CA GLY A 306 -3.61 39.77 16.01
C GLY A 306 -2.47 39.88 17.03
N MET A 307 -2.82 39.93 18.31
CA MET A 307 -1.85 40.03 19.42
C MET A 307 -1.48 38.66 20.02
N PHE A 308 -2.22 37.60 19.67
CA PHE A 308 -1.89 36.25 20.10
C PHE A 308 -0.81 35.69 19.19
N ASN A 309 0.25 35.18 19.79
CA ASN A 309 1.40 34.64 19.09
C ASN A 309 1.50 33.14 19.42
N GLY A 310 1.38 32.29 18.40
CA GLY A 310 1.43 30.83 18.54
C GLY A 310 2.82 30.26 18.26
N LEU A 311 3.53 30.87 17.32
CA LEU A 311 4.85 30.41 16.86
C LEU A 311 6.03 31.15 17.49
N ALA A 312 5.83 32.23 18.23
CA ALA A 312 6.89 33.12 18.72
C ALA A 312 7.72 33.78 17.61
N ASP A 313 7.70 35.11 17.58
CA ASP A 313 8.31 35.87 16.49
C ASP A 313 9.85 35.84 16.45
N GLY A 314 10.50 35.69 17.61
CA GLY A 314 11.92 35.99 17.77
C GLY A 314 12.83 34.84 17.32
N SER A 315 12.45 33.62 17.66
CA SER A 315 13.14 32.40 17.30
C SER A 315 12.26 31.21 17.64
N GLY A 316 12.31 30.17 16.83
CA GLY A 316 11.54 28.96 17.07
C GLY A 316 11.96 27.82 16.16
N VAL A 317 11.51 26.64 16.52
CA VAL A 317 11.67 25.41 15.76
C VAL A 317 10.30 24.82 15.54
N LEU A 318 9.88 24.70 14.29
CA LEU A 318 8.69 23.95 13.88
C LEU A 318 9.13 22.61 13.32
N THR A 319 8.54 21.52 13.82
CA THR A 319 8.81 20.17 13.36
C THR A 319 7.51 19.49 12.97
N LEU A 320 7.42 19.03 11.72
CA LEU A 320 6.37 18.15 11.26
C LEU A 320 6.77 16.71 11.56
N ARG A 321 5.91 16.01 12.30
CA ARG A 321 6.13 14.64 12.75
C ARG A 321 5.07 13.71 12.19
N TYR A 322 5.46 12.48 11.91
CA TYR A 322 4.54 11.42 11.53
C TYR A 322 4.73 10.18 12.41
N THR A 323 3.63 9.64 12.91
CA THR A 323 3.61 8.35 13.60
C THR A 323 2.85 7.36 12.73
N GLN A 324 3.55 6.35 12.20
CA GLN A 324 2.88 5.31 11.43
C GLN A 324 1.97 4.47 12.34
N ILE A 325 0.89 3.95 11.76
CA ILE A 325 0.05 2.96 12.43
C ILE A 325 0.94 1.79 12.90
N ASP A 326 0.68 1.30 14.12
CA ASP A 326 1.47 0.28 14.83
C ASP A 326 2.89 0.69 15.28
N GLU A 327 3.30 1.94 15.07
CA GLU A 327 4.54 2.50 15.65
C GLU A 327 4.21 3.39 16.85
N ALA A 328 5.01 3.27 17.91
CA ALA A 328 4.80 4.04 19.15
C ALA A 328 5.62 5.35 19.21
N ARG A 329 6.51 5.59 18.24
CA ARG A 329 7.40 6.76 18.22
C ARG A 329 7.20 7.55 16.93
N PRO A 330 6.98 8.87 17.03
CA PRO A 330 6.95 9.72 15.84
C PRO A 330 8.35 9.83 15.22
N TYR A 331 8.36 10.06 13.91
CA TYR A 331 9.54 10.41 13.14
C TYR A 331 9.44 11.88 12.75
N ASP A 332 10.51 12.63 12.95
CA ASP A 332 10.63 14.00 12.43
C ASP A 332 10.77 13.91 10.90
N MET A 333 9.77 14.41 10.18
CA MET A 333 9.75 14.38 8.72
C MET A 333 10.31 15.66 8.12
N PHE A 334 9.93 16.79 8.71
CA PHE A 334 10.35 18.11 8.24
C PHE A 334 10.64 19.03 9.41
N ARG A 335 11.64 19.90 9.29
CA ARG A 335 12.03 20.83 10.34
C ARG A 335 12.37 22.20 9.77
N ALA A 336 11.73 23.22 10.31
CA ALA A 336 11.98 24.62 10.05
C ALA A 336 12.52 25.29 11.31
N GLU A 337 13.52 26.15 11.18
CA GLU A 337 14.10 26.88 12.30
C GLU A 337 14.39 28.33 11.89
N TRP A 338 14.04 29.28 12.76
CA TRP A 338 14.29 30.69 12.56
C TRP A 338 14.84 31.35 13.82
N GLY A 339 15.43 32.53 13.63
CA GLY A 339 16.09 33.30 14.67
C GLY A 339 17.30 32.58 15.28
N GLY A 340 17.72 33.04 16.45
CA GLY A 340 18.88 32.49 17.15
C GLY A 340 20.15 32.48 16.28
N ASP A 341 20.81 31.32 16.20
CA ASP A 341 22.06 31.16 15.45
C ASP A 341 21.84 30.92 13.94
N THR A 342 20.59 30.76 13.48
CA THR A 342 20.31 30.55 12.04
C THR A 342 20.57 31.79 11.19
N GLY A 343 20.51 32.98 11.80
CA GLY A 343 20.56 34.26 11.07
C GLY A 343 19.27 34.62 10.33
N LEU A 344 18.23 33.78 10.39
CA LEU A 344 16.95 33.98 9.70
C LEU A 344 15.98 34.72 10.63
N PHE A 345 16.10 36.05 10.70
CA PHE A 345 15.26 36.89 11.55
C PHE A 345 14.14 37.54 10.73
N MET A 346 12.92 37.00 10.84
CA MET A 346 11.74 37.58 10.18
C MET A 346 11.33 38.91 10.83
N VAL A 347 11.09 39.92 9.99
CA VAL A 347 10.35 41.12 10.40
C VAL A 347 8.87 40.97 10.06
N THR A 348 8.06 41.94 10.50
CA THR A 348 6.61 41.93 10.25
C THR A 348 6.31 41.84 8.76
N GLY A 349 5.49 40.86 8.38
CA GLY A 349 5.03 40.63 7.01
C GLY A 349 5.93 39.74 6.17
N GLN A 350 7.06 39.26 6.71
CA GLN A 350 7.92 38.27 6.06
C GLN A 350 7.65 36.87 6.56
N SER A 351 7.86 35.89 5.70
CA SER A 351 7.77 34.45 6.01
C SER A 351 9.15 33.79 5.92
N LEU A 352 9.21 32.56 6.43
CA LEU A 352 10.33 31.66 6.22
C LEU A 352 9.90 30.66 5.14
N ALA A 353 10.60 30.65 4.01
CA ALA A 353 10.31 29.82 2.85
C ALA A 353 11.41 28.78 2.61
N TRP A 354 11.00 27.62 2.10
CA TRP A 354 11.86 26.50 1.76
C TRP A 354 12.34 26.61 0.30
N ASP A 355 13.62 26.30 0.05
CA ASP A 355 14.25 26.40 -1.27
C ASP A 355 13.89 25.27 -2.26
N GLY A 356 13.10 24.28 -1.81
CA GLY A 356 12.67 23.14 -2.64
C GLY A 356 13.72 22.04 -2.82
N ASN A 357 14.91 22.17 -2.24
CA ASN A 357 16.06 21.32 -2.61
C ASN A 357 16.31 20.20 -1.60
N THR A 358 16.40 20.53 -0.30
CA THR A 358 16.69 19.52 0.75
C THR A 358 15.95 19.82 2.04
N THR A 359 15.75 18.81 2.88
CA THR A 359 15.17 19.01 4.24
C THR A 359 16.18 19.57 5.26
N ALA A 360 17.36 20.01 4.81
CA ALA A 360 18.37 20.57 5.70
C ALA A 360 17.96 21.94 6.23
N THR A 361 18.42 22.28 7.43
CA THR A 361 18.13 23.58 8.05
C THR A 361 18.70 24.77 7.27
N THR A 362 19.64 24.52 6.36
CA THR A 362 20.23 25.55 5.47
C THR A 362 19.38 25.83 4.23
N SER A 363 18.32 25.07 3.99
CA SER A 363 17.42 25.21 2.83
C SER A 363 16.28 26.20 3.07
N TRP A 364 16.41 27.07 4.07
CA TRP A 364 15.41 28.08 4.43
C TRP A 364 15.94 29.48 4.17
N PHE A 365 15.07 30.35 3.67
CA PHE A 365 15.35 31.76 3.43
C PHE A 365 14.17 32.64 3.86
N ILE A 366 14.40 33.94 3.97
CA ILE A 366 13.36 34.91 4.28
C ILE A 366 12.68 35.32 2.98
N GLU A 367 11.37 35.11 2.89
CA GLU A 367 10.55 35.60 1.78
C GLU A 367 9.94 36.96 2.16
N GLU A 368 10.16 37.93 1.27
CA GLU A 368 9.81 39.35 1.47
C GLU A 368 8.36 39.63 1.08
N THR A 369 7.81 38.82 0.17
CA THR A 369 6.47 38.94 -0.39
C THR A 369 5.74 37.59 -0.32
N PRO A 370 5.37 37.12 0.87
CA PRO A 370 4.69 35.84 1.05
C PRO A 370 3.40 35.75 0.24
N THR A 371 3.20 34.61 -0.41
CA THR A 371 1.98 34.27 -1.17
C THR A 371 1.38 32.98 -0.61
N PRO A 372 0.60 33.06 0.48
CA PRO A 372 0.07 31.86 1.14
C PRO A 372 -0.83 31.06 0.19
N GLY A 373 -0.51 29.78 0.03
CA GLY A 373 -1.21 28.82 -0.80
C GLY A 373 -0.76 28.77 -2.26
N ASP A 374 0.26 29.54 -2.67
CA ASP A 374 0.64 29.69 -4.09
C ASP A 374 1.98 29.04 -4.47
N GLN A 375 2.66 28.35 -3.54
CA GLN A 375 3.93 27.65 -3.79
C GLN A 375 3.75 26.27 -4.42
#